data_AF-A0A9P0CYD1-F1
#
_entry.id   AF-A0A9P0CYD1-F1
#
_cell.length_a   1.000
_cell.length_b   1.000
_cell.length_c   1.000
_cell.angle_alpha   90.00
_cell.angle_beta   90.00
_cell.angle_gamma   90.00
#
_symmetry.space_group_name_H-M   'P 1'
#
loop_
_entity.id
_entity.type
_entity.pdbx_description
1 polymer ?
#
loop_
_entity_poly.entity_id
_entity_poly.type
_entity_poly.pdbx_seq_one_letter_code
_entity_poly.pdbx_strand_id
1 'polypeptide(L)'
;MADATSEFKLSQDKKRGFFMRESTVLSSITRDREATSKIESNHPAVEKWFQSMDTKQEGKISSKELQQAFETFQGKHFSDSACKFVVRIFDLDRNGGIDIKEFETLYYYIKIWLKAFNNFDKEGKGFLNESELDYCLRQLDIHFSPEFIRFLITRNNPVAKMMSLDQFIITCIQIQRFTDEFKSRDPEYTGNINIKYEDFLELILRCF
;
A
#
# COMPACT_ATOMS: atom_id res chain seq x y z
N MET A 1 9.80 -15.95 41.10
CA MET A 1 10.18 -14.68 40.45
C MET A 1 9.94 -14.85 38.96
N ALA A 2 8.87 -14.28 38.42
CA ALA A 2 8.65 -14.28 36.98
C ALA A 2 9.71 -13.38 36.33
N ASP A 3 10.39 -13.92 35.32
CA ASP A 3 11.50 -13.28 34.60
C ASP A 3 10.98 -12.06 33.82
N ALA A 4 11.56 -10.89 34.08
CA ALA A 4 11.22 -9.62 33.41
C ALA A 4 11.34 -9.72 31.87
N THR A 5 12.11 -10.68 31.37
CA THR A 5 12.25 -11.02 29.95
C THR A 5 10.95 -11.60 29.35
N SER A 6 10.15 -12.30 30.17
CA SER A 6 8.87 -12.90 29.76
C SER A 6 7.74 -11.87 29.70
N GLU A 7 7.71 -10.90 30.62
CA GLU A 7 6.72 -9.80 30.60
C GLU A 7 6.98 -8.82 29.45
N PHE A 8 8.24 -8.60 29.08
CA PHE A 8 8.60 -7.75 27.94
C PHE A 8 8.20 -8.37 26.59
N LYS A 9 8.38 -9.70 26.43
CA LYS A 9 7.87 -10.44 25.27
C LYS A 9 6.35 -10.46 25.21
N LEU A 10 5.66 -10.71 26.32
CA LEU A 10 4.19 -10.72 26.38
C LEU A 10 3.58 -9.34 26.08
N SER A 11 4.28 -8.25 26.42
CA SER A 11 3.89 -6.87 26.08
C SER A 11 4.10 -6.54 24.59
N GLN A 12 5.18 -7.03 23.99
CA GLN A 12 5.42 -6.95 22.54
C GLN A 12 4.41 -7.78 21.74
N ASP A 13 4.09 -9.00 22.20
CA ASP A 13 3.12 -9.89 21.55
C ASP A 13 1.66 -9.41 21.73
N LYS A 14 1.32 -8.78 22.88
CA LYS A 14 0.03 -8.08 23.04
C LYS A 14 -0.09 -6.84 22.15
N LYS A 15 1.01 -6.11 21.91
CA LYS A 15 1.04 -4.99 20.95
C LYS A 15 0.97 -5.47 19.49
N ARG A 16 1.46 -6.67 19.18
CA ARG A 16 1.26 -7.36 17.89
C ARG A 16 -0.17 -7.86 17.69
N GLY A 17 -0.92 -8.15 18.76
CA GLY A 17 -2.38 -8.36 18.66
C GLY A 17 -3.16 -7.06 18.48
N PHE A 18 -2.66 -5.94 19.01
CA PHE A 18 -3.23 -4.61 18.79
C PHE A 18 -3.10 -4.15 17.32
N PHE A 19 -2.01 -4.53 16.63
CA PHE A 19 -1.75 -4.32 15.19
C PHE A 19 -2.94 -4.68 14.27
N MET A 20 -3.78 -5.61 14.68
CA MET A 20 -4.91 -6.08 13.87
C MET A 20 -6.25 -5.43 14.22
N ARG A 21 -6.34 -4.78 15.39
CA ARG A 21 -7.52 -4.02 15.81
C ARG A 21 -7.43 -2.60 15.27
N GLU A 22 -7.85 -2.47 14.02
CA GLU A 22 -8.12 -1.20 13.34
C GLU A 22 -6.94 -0.21 13.22
N SER A 23 -6.09 -0.41 12.20
CA SER A 23 -5.58 0.78 11.47
C SER A 23 -6.82 1.43 10.83
N THR A 24 -7.41 2.42 11.51
CA THR A 24 -8.65 3.09 11.12
C THR A 24 -8.55 3.67 9.70
N VAL A 25 -7.35 4.08 9.28
CA VAL A 25 -7.10 4.64 7.96
C VAL A 25 -7.22 3.56 6.90
N LEU A 26 -6.49 2.44 7.03
CA LEU A 26 -6.48 1.40 6.02
C LEU A 26 -7.74 0.53 6.05
N SER A 27 -8.36 0.33 7.21
CA SER A 27 -9.66 -0.34 7.29
C SER A 27 -10.81 0.51 6.70
N SER A 28 -10.80 1.84 6.88
CA SER A 28 -11.77 2.70 6.17
C SER A 28 -11.55 2.71 4.65
N ILE A 29 -10.34 2.42 4.19
CA ILE A 29 -9.96 2.43 2.77
C ILE A 29 -10.18 1.06 2.10
N THR A 30 -9.94 -0.05 2.80
CA THR A 30 -10.06 -1.41 2.23
C THR A 30 -11.36 -2.12 2.59
N ARG A 31 -11.96 -1.81 3.74
CA ARG A 31 -13.09 -2.57 4.30
C ARG A 31 -14.45 -2.03 3.87
N ASP A 32 -14.45 -0.90 3.18
CA ASP A 32 -15.66 -0.19 2.83
C ASP A 32 -15.81 -0.09 1.32
N ARG A 33 -16.15 -1.22 0.69
CA ARG A 33 -16.85 -1.20 -0.61
C ARG A 33 -18.16 -0.39 -0.53
N GLU A 34 -18.68 -0.15 0.68
CA GLU A 34 -19.84 0.69 0.98
C GLU A 34 -19.49 2.12 1.40
N ALA A 35 -18.39 2.43 2.11
CA ALA A 35 -17.96 3.84 2.25
C ALA A 35 -17.30 4.41 0.98
N THR A 36 -16.80 3.59 0.04
CA THR A 36 -16.59 4.05 -1.36
C THR A 36 -17.90 4.42 -2.05
N SER A 37 -19.07 3.97 -1.56
CA SER A 37 -20.38 4.43 -2.04
C SER A 37 -20.87 5.70 -1.32
N LYS A 38 -20.16 6.17 -0.28
CA LYS A 38 -20.41 7.44 0.43
C LYS A 38 -19.33 8.50 0.20
N ILE A 39 -18.23 8.15 -0.48
CA ILE A 39 -17.41 9.14 -1.17
C ILE A 39 -18.26 9.56 -2.38
N GLU A 40 -18.90 10.72 -2.26
CA GLU A 40 -19.78 11.26 -3.28
C GLU A 40 -19.09 11.26 -4.65
N SER A 41 -19.67 10.46 -5.54
CA SER A 41 -19.87 10.69 -6.98
C SER A 41 -19.19 11.94 -7.55
N ASN A 42 -18.32 11.74 -8.53
CA ASN A 42 -17.78 12.78 -9.41
C ASN A 42 -17.02 13.89 -8.68
N HIS A 43 -15.93 13.56 -7.99
CA HIS A 43 -14.98 14.60 -7.62
C HIS A 43 -14.39 15.21 -8.92
N PRO A 44 -14.59 16.49 -9.25
CA PRO A 44 -14.13 17.08 -10.53
C PRO A 44 -12.61 16.97 -10.74
N ALA A 45 -11.85 16.74 -9.66
CA ALA A 45 -10.42 16.48 -9.76
C ALA A 45 -10.08 15.06 -10.26
N VAL A 46 -10.92 14.05 -10.00
CA VAL A 46 -10.73 12.68 -10.52
C VAL A 46 -10.91 12.69 -12.03
N GLU A 47 -12.00 13.27 -12.53
CA GLU A 47 -12.24 13.40 -13.98
C GLU A 47 -11.12 14.18 -14.68
N LYS A 48 -10.69 15.31 -14.09
CA LYS A 48 -9.58 16.10 -14.64
C LYS A 48 -8.27 15.33 -14.65
N TRP A 49 -7.96 14.61 -13.57
CA TRP A 49 -6.76 13.76 -13.53
C TRP A 49 -6.87 12.66 -14.57
N PHE A 50 -8.00 11.96 -14.63
CA PHE A 50 -8.22 10.91 -15.61
C PHE A 50 -8.02 11.41 -17.04
N GLN A 51 -8.67 12.52 -17.41
CA GLN A 51 -8.52 13.13 -18.74
C GLN A 51 -7.09 13.59 -19.04
N SER A 52 -6.35 14.05 -18.03
CA SER A 52 -4.95 14.43 -18.21
C SER A 52 -4.01 13.23 -18.40
N MET A 53 -4.40 12.05 -17.91
CA MET A 53 -3.63 10.82 -18.03
C MET A 53 -4.02 10.01 -19.28
N ASP A 54 -5.31 9.96 -19.62
CA ASP A 54 -5.86 9.33 -20.83
C ASP A 54 -5.56 10.19 -22.08
N THR A 55 -4.27 10.33 -22.37
CA THR A 55 -3.76 11.16 -23.48
C THR A 55 -4.26 10.67 -24.84
N LYS A 56 -4.59 9.39 -24.96
CA LYS A 56 -5.10 8.78 -26.18
C LYS A 56 -6.63 8.81 -26.29
N GLN A 57 -7.33 9.21 -25.23
CA GLN A 57 -8.80 9.24 -25.17
C GLN A 57 -9.42 7.86 -25.45
N GLU A 58 -8.76 6.81 -24.97
CA GLU A 58 -9.26 5.43 -25.11
C GLU A 58 -10.32 5.09 -24.05
N GLY A 59 -10.56 6.00 -23.09
CA GLY A 59 -11.47 5.79 -21.97
C GLY A 59 -10.88 4.89 -20.89
N LYS A 60 -9.57 4.62 -20.95
CA LYS A 60 -8.82 3.80 -20.00
C LYS A 60 -7.36 4.25 -19.91
N ILE A 61 -6.76 4.09 -18.75
CA ILE A 61 -5.35 4.45 -18.50
C ILE A 61 -4.48 3.21 -18.62
N SER A 62 -3.57 3.20 -19.59
CA SER A 62 -2.54 2.17 -19.74
C SER A 62 -1.38 2.36 -18.76
N SER A 63 -0.54 1.33 -18.59
CA SER A 63 0.66 1.44 -17.72
C SER A 63 1.62 2.52 -18.17
N LYS A 64 1.67 2.83 -19.47
CA LYS A 64 2.52 3.89 -20.04
C LYS A 64 1.98 5.28 -19.74
N GLU A 65 0.67 5.46 -19.85
CA GLU A 65 0.00 6.71 -19.50
C GLU A 65 0.10 6.98 -18.00
N LEU A 66 -0.07 5.94 -17.17
CA LEU A 66 0.15 6.03 -15.73
C LEU A 66 1.59 6.44 -15.40
N GLN A 67 2.58 5.86 -16.10
CA GLN A 67 3.99 6.22 -15.93
C GLN A 67 4.26 7.68 -16.25
N GLN A 68 3.81 8.14 -17.44
CA GLN A 68 3.97 9.54 -17.87
C GLN A 68 3.29 10.50 -16.90
N ALA A 69 2.13 10.11 -16.37
CA ALA A 69 1.41 10.91 -15.40
C ALA A 69 2.18 11.05 -14.09
N PHE A 70 2.75 9.97 -13.54
CA PHE A 70 3.59 10.06 -12.35
C PHE A 70 4.82 10.93 -12.55
N GLU A 71 5.46 10.83 -13.72
CA GLU A 71 6.59 11.69 -14.09
C GLU A 71 6.18 13.17 -14.17
N THR A 72 5.04 13.45 -14.80
CA THR A 72 4.53 14.81 -15.01
C THR A 72 4.01 15.47 -13.72
N PHE A 73 3.27 14.73 -12.90
CA PHE A 73 2.64 15.27 -11.70
C PHE A 73 3.60 15.41 -10.51
N GLN A 74 4.71 14.67 -10.51
CA GLN A 74 5.56 14.57 -9.33
C GLN A 74 7.05 14.71 -9.59
N GLY A 75 7.48 14.75 -10.85
CA GLY A 75 8.90 14.79 -11.20
C GLY A 75 9.68 13.56 -10.73
N LYS A 76 8.99 12.44 -10.47
CA LYS A 76 9.59 11.19 -9.97
C LYS A 76 9.34 10.08 -10.98
N HIS A 77 10.42 9.41 -11.40
CA HIS A 77 10.35 8.27 -12.32
C HIS A 77 9.75 7.06 -11.62
N PHE A 78 8.62 6.57 -12.13
CA PHE A 78 8.10 5.26 -11.79
C PHE A 78 8.68 4.23 -12.76
N SER A 79 9.14 3.10 -12.23
CA SER A 79 9.54 1.99 -13.08
C SER A 79 8.36 1.42 -13.89
N ASP A 80 8.63 0.92 -15.10
CA ASP A 80 7.63 0.28 -15.96
C ASP A 80 6.99 -0.93 -15.25
N SER A 81 7.78 -1.68 -14.49
CA SER A 81 7.30 -2.79 -13.66
C SER A 81 6.33 -2.32 -12.57
N ALA A 82 6.59 -1.18 -11.92
CA ALA A 82 5.69 -0.60 -10.93
C ALA A 82 4.35 -0.19 -11.56
N CYS A 83 4.39 0.49 -12.70
CA CYS A 83 3.18 0.93 -13.38
C CYS A 83 2.33 -0.26 -13.85
N LYS A 84 2.97 -1.29 -14.43
CA LYS A 84 2.28 -2.53 -14.81
C LYS A 84 1.68 -3.26 -13.61
N PHE A 85 2.38 -3.27 -12.48
CA PHE A 85 1.85 -3.85 -11.25
C PHE A 85 0.62 -3.08 -10.75
N VAL A 86 0.69 -1.76 -10.69
CA VAL A 86 -0.46 -0.92 -10.30
C VAL A 86 -1.65 -1.15 -11.23
N VAL A 87 -1.44 -1.12 -12.55
CA VAL A 87 -2.53 -1.41 -13.51
C VAL A 87 -3.14 -2.79 -13.25
N ARG A 88 -2.33 -3.84 -13.11
CA ARG A 88 -2.84 -5.19 -12.84
C ARG A 88 -3.70 -5.29 -11.57
N ILE A 89 -3.39 -4.51 -10.54
CA ILE A 89 -4.10 -4.55 -9.27
C ILE A 89 -5.45 -3.83 -9.34
N PHE A 90 -5.53 -2.76 -10.14
CA PHE A 90 -6.71 -1.91 -10.22
C PHE A 90 -7.59 -2.18 -11.45
N ASP A 91 -7.06 -2.87 -12.47
CA ASP A 91 -7.79 -3.42 -13.62
C ASP A 91 -8.58 -4.67 -13.19
N LEU A 92 -9.77 -4.44 -12.62
CA LEU A 92 -10.63 -5.46 -12.02
C LEU A 92 -11.33 -6.31 -13.09
N ASP A 93 -11.67 -5.70 -14.22
CA ASP A 93 -12.32 -6.36 -15.35
C ASP A 93 -11.33 -7.01 -16.33
N ARG A 94 -10.03 -6.76 -16.17
CA ARG A 94 -8.93 -7.28 -16.99
C ARG A 94 -9.00 -6.83 -18.45
N ASN A 95 -9.52 -5.63 -18.70
CA ASN A 95 -9.61 -5.05 -20.04
C ASN A 95 -8.26 -4.49 -20.55
N GLY A 96 -7.21 -4.57 -19.73
CA GLY A 96 -5.85 -4.15 -20.06
C GLY A 96 -5.56 -2.68 -19.77
N GLY A 97 -6.41 -2.00 -18.99
CA GLY A 97 -6.25 -0.61 -18.56
C GLY A 97 -7.19 -0.29 -17.41
N ILE A 98 -6.98 0.87 -16.78
CA ILE A 98 -7.79 1.33 -15.65
C ILE A 98 -8.88 2.26 -16.17
N ASP A 99 -10.15 1.89 -16.04
CA ASP A 99 -11.26 2.77 -16.41
C ASP A 99 -11.48 3.89 -15.37
N ILE A 100 -12.41 4.82 -15.61
CA ILE A 100 -12.62 5.95 -14.70
C ILE A 100 -13.11 5.54 -13.30
N LYS A 101 -13.87 4.44 -13.18
CA LYS A 101 -14.39 3.94 -11.91
C LYS A 101 -13.29 3.28 -11.10
N GLU A 102 -12.45 2.49 -11.76
CA GLU A 102 -11.26 1.89 -11.15
C GLU A 102 -10.22 2.96 -10.79
N PHE A 103 -10.11 3.99 -11.62
CA PHE A 103 -9.20 5.10 -11.39
C PHE A 103 -9.59 5.96 -10.21
N GLU A 104 -10.89 6.16 -9.94
CA GLU A 104 -11.35 6.87 -8.75
C GLU A 104 -10.74 6.26 -7.49
N THR A 105 -10.80 4.95 -7.38
CA THR A 105 -10.19 4.21 -6.27
C THR A 105 -8.68 4.45 -6.24
N LEU A 106 -7.98 4.23 -7.35
CA LEU A 106 -6.53 4.45 -7.46
C LEU A 106 -6.12 5.89 -7.08
N TYR A 107 -6.89 6.90 -7.50
CA TYR A 107 -6.63 8.30 -7.23
C TYR A 107 -6.57 8.57 -5.72
N TYR A 108 -7.55 8.08 -4.96
CA TYR A 108 -7.56 8.25 -3.51
C TYR A 108 -6.37 7.55 -2.84
N TYR A 109 -6.04 6.31 -3.27
CA TYR A 109 -4.86 5.59 -2.77
C TYR A 109 -3.57 6.39 -3.00
N ILE A 110 -3.36 6.86 -4.23
CA ILE A 110 -2.20 7.66 -4.58
C ILE A 110 -2.15 8.92 -3.71
N LYS A 111 -3.26 9.65 -3.55
CA LYS A 111 -3.29 10.88 -2.74
C LYS A 111 -2.91 10.65 -1.28
N ILE A 112 -3.39 9.57 -0.67
CA ILE A 112 -3.10 9.24 0.73
C ILE A 112 -1.63 8.89 0.89
N TRP A 113 -1.09 8.04 0.01
CA TRP A 113 0.30 7.61 0.08
C TRP A 113 1.27 8.72 -0.29
N LEU A 114 0.89 9.63 -1.19
CA LEU A 114 1.66 10.83 -1.47
C LEU A 114 1.70 11.79 -0.29
N LYS A 115 0.57 12.01 0.36
CA LYS A 115 0.52 12.84 1.56
C LYS A 115 1.40 12.23 2.65
N ALA A 116 1.34 10.91 2.83
CA ALA A 116 2.24 10.20 3.75
C ALA A 116 3.69 10.41 3.32
N PHE A 117 4.06 10.04 2.10
CA PHE A 117 5.42 10.16 1.58
C PHE A 117 5.99 11.58 1.73
N ASN A 118 5.26 12.61 1.31
CA ASN A 118 5.71 14.00 1.37
C ASN A 118 5.82 14.56 2.79
N ASN A 119 5.03 14.04 3.75
CA ASN A 119 5.17 14.43 5.15
C ASN A 119 6.49 13.93 5.76
N PHE A 120 7.09 12.87 5.19
CA PHE A 120 8.28 12.23 5.72
C PHE A 120 9.54 12.47 4.87
N ASP A 121 9.38 12.69 3.57
CA ASP A 121 10.41 13.23 2.66
C ASP A 121 10.61 14.74 2.90
N LYS A 122 10.95 15.12 4.15
CA LYS A 122 11.07 16.52 4.61
C LYS A 122 12.12 17.31 3.84
N GLU A 123 13.08 16.62 3.24
CA GLU A 123 14.16 17.22 2.46
C GLU A 123 13.88 17.18 0.94
N GLY A 124 12.72 16.66 0.51
CA GLY A 124 12.34 16.59 -0.91
C GLY A 124 13.32 15.78 -1.76
N LYS A 125 14.03 14.83 -1.15
CA LYS A 125 15.06 14.00 -1.79
C LYS A 125 14.46 13.01 -2.76
N GLY A 126 13.18 12.68 -2.60
CA GLY A 126 12.51 11.66 -3.40
C GLY A 126 12.68 10.24 -2.90
N PHE A 127 13.25 10.05 -1.71
CA PHE A 127 13.58 8.74 -1.14
C PHE A 127 13.35 8.71 0.37
N LEU A 128 12.90 7.57 0.90
CA LEU A 128 12.75 7.32 2.33
C LEU A 128 13.85 6.39 2.85
N ASN A 129 14.43 6.74 4.00
CA ASN A 129 15.35 5.90 4.77
C ASN A 129 14.61 5.02 5.82
N GLU A 130 15.34 4.17 6.56
CA GLU A 130 14.78 3.25 7.57
C GLU A 130 13.96 3.97 8.65
N SER A 131 14.47 5.10 9.16
CA SER A 131 13.81 5.88 10.20
C SER A 131 12.56 6.61 9.67
N GLU A 132 12.63 7.14 8.45
CA GLU A 132 11.51 7.82 7.80
C GLU A 132 10.38 6.84 7.45
N LEU A 133 10.73 5.64 6.99
CA LEU A 133 9.77 4.58 6.72
C LEU A 133 9.11 4.08 8.02
N ASP A 134 9.89 3.86 9.10
CA ASP A 134 9.33 3.49 10.41
C ASP A 134 8.33 4.53 10.90
N TYR A 135 8.71 5.81 10.86
CA TYR A 135 7.84 6.88 11.29
C TYR A 135 6.60 7.01 10.40
N CYS A 136 6.74 6.82 9.08
CA CYS A 136 5.63 6.82 8.14
C CYS A 136 4.60 5.72 8.45
N LEU A 137 5.08 4.49 8.62
CA LEU A 137 4.23 3.35 8.92
C LEU A 137 3.52 3.52 10.27
N ARG A 138 4.21 4.03 11.29
CA ARG A 138 3.59 4.35 12.59
C ARG A 138 2.48 5.37 12.49
N GLN A 139 2.59 6.37 11.60
CA GLN A 139 1.52 7.35 11.38
C GLN A 139 0.32 6.76 10.63
N LEU A 140 0.53 5.67 9.91
CA LEU A 140 -0.52 4.84 9.32
C LEU A 140 -1.04 3.76 10.30
N ASP A 141 -0.62 3.82 11.57
CA ASP A 141 -0.92 2.84 12.61
C ASP A 141 -0.42 1.43 12.28
N ILE A 142 0.64 1.35 11.47
CA ILE A 142 1.36 0.12 11.12
C ILE A 142 2.63 0.05 11.96
N HIS A 143 2.70 -0.93 12.85
CA HIS A 143 3.84 -1.16 13.71
C HIS A 143 4.60 -2.41 13.28
N PHE A 144 5.70 -2.22 12.55
CA PHE A 144 6.63 -3.29 12.23
C PHE A 144 7.85 -3.29 13.13
N SER A 145 8.50 -4.45 13.23
CA SER A 145 9.79 -4.51 13.89
C SER A 145 10.85 -3.80 13.04
N PRO A 146 11.88 -3.19 13.66
CA PRO A 146 12.96 -2.55 12.93
C PRO A 146 13.62 -3.48 11.90
N GLU A 147 13.74 -4.77 12.21
CA GLU A 147 14.30 -5.78 11.33
C GLU A 147 13.43 -5.97 10.07
N PHE A 148 12.11 -5.97 10.22
CA PHE A 148 11.19 -6.07 9.09
C PHE A 148 11.22 -4.81 8.23
N ILE A 149 11.33 -3.63 8.82
CA ILE A 149 11.45 -2.35 8.08
C ILE A 149 12.74 -2.34 7.26
N ARG A 150 13.86 -2.77 7.85
CA ARG A 150 15.13 -2.94 7.13
C ARG A 150 15.02 -3.95 6.01
N PHE A 151 14.28 -5.04 6.21
CA PHE A 151 13.99 -6.01 5.17
C PHE A 151 13.21 -5.38 4.01
N LEU A 152 12.16 -4.59 4.29
CA LEU A 152 11.38 -3.90 3.25
C LEU A 152 12.26 -2.98 2.41
N ILE A 153 13.14 -2.21 3.03
CA ILE A 153 14.06 -1.32 2.30
C ILE A 153 15.07 -2.10 1.48
N THR A 154 15.71 -3.11 2.07
CA THR A 154 16.76 -3.90 1.40
C THR A 154 16.21 -4.71 0.24
N ARG A 155 14.98 -5.24 0.37
CA ARG A 155 14.29 -5.98 -0.69
C ARG A 155 14.01 -5.10 -1.90
N ASN A 156 13.64 -3.84 -1.67
CA ASN A 156 13.29 -2.90 -2.73
C ASN A 156 14.52 -2.24 -3.37
N ASN A 157 15.53 -1.89 -2.58
CA ASN A 157 16.78 -1.33 -3.08
C ASN A 157 17.98 -1.77 -2.24
N PRO A 158 18.60 -2.93 -2.57
CA PRO A 158 19.68 -3.50 -1.78
C PRO A 158 20.95 -2.64 -1.79
N VAL A 159 21.11 -1.77 -2.79
CA VAL A 159 22.32 -0.95 -2.97
C VAL A 159 22.20 0.39 -2.24
N ALA A 160 21.11 1.13 -2.47
CA ALA A 160 20.97 2.47 -1.90
C ALA A 160 20.45 2.46 -0.45
N LYS A 161 19.83 1.36 0.00
CA LYS A 161 19.10 1.28 1.29
C LYS A 161 18.10 2.44 1.46
N MET A 162 17.50 2.84 0.36
CA MET A 162 16.54 3.92 0.27
C MET A 162 15.38 3.48 -0.60
N MET A 163 14.17 3.84 -0.20
CA MET A 163 12.95 3.47 -0.88
C MET A 163 12.44 4.67 -1.69
N SER A 164 12.35 4.53 -3.01
CA SER A 164 11.71 5.53 -3.86
C SER A 164 10.19 5.49 -3.69
N LEU A 165 9.50 6.54 -4.14
CA LEU A 165 8.04 6.62 -4.05
C LEU A 165 7.33 5.44 -4.74
N ASP A 166 7.76 5.04 -5.94
CA ASP A 166 7.15 3.92 -6.66
C ASP A 166 7.27 2.61 -5.88
N GLN A 167 8.45 2.35 -5.29
CA GLN A 167 8.70 1.20 -4.43
C GLN A 167 7.87 1.26 -3.14
N PHE A 168 7.70 2.45 -2.56
CA PHE A 168 6.86 2.65 -1.39
C PHE A 168 5.39 2.33 -1.71
N ILE A 169 4.85 2.84 -2.82
CA ILE A 169 3.49 2.56 -3.30
C ILE A 169 3.32 1.05 -3.50
N ILE A 170 4.20 0.38 -4.26
CA ILE A 170 4.11 -1.07 -4.48
C ILE A 170 4.15 -1.85 -3.16
N THR A 171 5.05 -1.47 -2.25
CA THR A 171 5.19 -2.14 -0.95
C THR A 171 3.93 -1.98 -0.12
N CYS A 172 3.32 -0.79 -0.12
CA CYS A 172 2.05 -0.55 0.57
C CYS A 172 0.90 -1.39 -0.02
N ILE A 173 0.78 -1.47 -1.36
CA ILE A 173 -0.22 -2.34 -2.01
C ILE A 173 -0.04 -3.79 -1.56
N GLN A 174 1.19 -4.30 -1.61
CA GLN A 174 1.47 -5.69 -1.25
C GLN A 174 1.12 -5.97 0.21
N ILE A 175 1.60 -5.12 1.12
CA ILE A 175 1.32 -5.27 2.56
C ILE A 175 -0.18 -5.26 2.80
N GLN A 176 -0.93 -4.37 2.15
CA GLN A 176 -2.38 -4.29 2.29
C GLN A 176 -3.06 -5.59 1.86
N ARG A 177 -2.75 -6.11 0.65
CA ARG A 177 -3.32 -7.38 0.16
C ARG A 177 -3.05 -8.55 1.10
N PHE A 178 -1.81 -8.68 1.57
CA PHE A 178 -1.46 -9.74 2.53
C PHE A 178 -2.15 -9.53 3.88
N THR A 179 -2.31 -8.28 4.33
CA THR A 179 -2.97 -7.95 5.60
C THR A 179 -4.45 -8.29 5.55
N ASP A 180 -5.14 -8.05 4.43
CA ASP A 180 -6.56 -8.41 4.29
C ASP A 180 -6.75 -9.93 4.30
N GLU A 181 -5.90 -10.66 3.57
CA GLU A 181 -5.93 -12.12 3.53
C GLU A 181 -5.58 -12.74 4.90
N PHE A 182 -4.67 -12.10 5.65
CA PHE A 182 -4.33 -12.48 7.02
C PHE A 182 -5.48 -12.19 8.00
N LYS A 183 -6.12 -11.02 7.91
CA LYS A 183 -7.28 -10.62 8.74
C LYS A 183 -8.49 -11.52 8.55
N SER A 184 -8.76 -11.97 7.33
CA SER A 184 -9.85 -12.93 7.09
C SER A 184 -9.62 -14.28 7.78
N ARG A 185 -8.36 -14.62 8.12
CA ARG A 185 -7.95 -15.87 8.77
C ARG A 185 -7.62 -15.75 10.26
N ASP A 186 -7.46 -14.53 10.76
CA ASP A 186 -7.26 -14.22 12.19
C ASP A 186 -8.45 -13.39 12.74
N PRO A 187 -9.65 -14.00 12.87
CA PRO A 187 -10.84 -13.28 13.34
C PRO A 187 -10.71 -12.80 14.79
N GLU A 188 -9.85 -13.44 15.58
CA GLU A 188 -9.61 -13.09 16.98
C GLU A 188 -8.51 -12.04 17.17
N TYR A 189 -7.85 -11.62 16.08
CA TYR A 189 -6.79 -10.61 16.10
C TYR A 189 -5.64 -10.98 17.03
N THR A 190 -5.26 -12.25 17.01
CA THR A 190 -4.18 -12.80 17.83
C THR A 190 -2.79 -12.49 17.28
N GLY A 191 -2.71 -12.08 16.01
CA GLY A 191 -1.46 -11.88 15.29
C GLY A 191 -0.81 -13.18 14.81
N ASN A 192 -1.49 -14.33 14.96
CA ASN A 192 -1.00 -15.64 14.56
C ASN A 192 -2.10 -16.42 13.83
N ILE A 193 -1.77 -17.04 12.69
CA ILE A 193 -2.66 -17.94 11.97
C ILE A 193 -2.03 -19.33 11.86
N ASN A 194 -2.85 -20.36 11.95
CA ASN A 194 -2.47 -21.71 11.57
C ASN A 194 -3.03 -22.00 10.18
N ILE A 195 -2.16 -22.19 9.19
CA ILE A 195 -2.53 -22.32 7.78
C ILE A 195 -2.00 -23.66 7.23
N LYS A 196 -2.84 -24.39 6.51
CA LYS A 196 -2.40 -25.61 5.82
C LYS A 196 -1.55 -25.25 4.60
N TYR A 197 -0.76 -26.21 4.12
CA TYR A 197 0.15 -25.98 2.99
C TYR A 197 -0.56 -25.47 1.72
N GLU A 198 -1.67 -26.10 1.33
CA GLU A 198 -2.44 -25.69 0.15
C GLU A 198 -3.07 -24.31 0.32
N ASP A 199 -3.66 -24.03 1.50
CA ASP A 199 -4.21 -22.72 1.84
C ASP A 199 -3.13 -21.62 1.81
N PHE A 200 -1.89 -21.96 2.20
CA PHE A 200 -0.74 -21.06 2.11
C PHE A 200 -0.35 -20.79 0.66
N LEU A 201 -0.30 -21.81 -0.19
CA LEU A 201 -0.03 -21.62 -1.62
C LEU A 201 -1.12 -20.76 -2.28
N GLU A 202 -2.39 -21.02 -1.96
CA GLU A 202 -3.51 -20.23 -2.48
C GLU A 202 -3.42 -18.77 -2.03
N LEU A 203 -3.06 -18.52 -0.76
CA LEU A 203 -2.83 -17.17 -0.24
C LEU A 203 -1.74 -16.44 -1.03
N ILE A 204 -0.60 -17.09 -1.26
CA ILE A 204 0.51 -16.50 -2.03
C ILE A 204 0.06 -16.21 -3.47
N LEU A 205 -0.57 -17.17 -4.15
CA LEU A 205 -0.98 -17.03 -5.55
C LEU A 205 -2.07 -15.98 -5.75
N ARG A 206 -2.94 -15.74 -4.75
CA ARG A 206 -3.98 -14.70 -4.84
C ARG A 206 -3.40 -13.29 -4.67
N CYS A 207 -2.34 -13.15 -3.89
CA CYS A 207 -1.71 -11.87 -3.58
C CYS A 207 -0.69 -11.38 -4.62
N PHE A 208 -0.30 -12.21 -5.60
CA PHE A 208 0.62 -11.86 -6.71
C PHE A 208 -0.08 -11.80 -8.07
#